data_AF-A0A6N6MP54-F1
#
_entry.id   AF-A0A6N6MP54-F1
#
_cell.length_a   1.000
_cell.length_b   1.000
_cell.length_c   1.000
_cell.angle_alpha   90.00
_cell.angle_beta   90.00
_cell.angle_gamma   90.00
#
_symmetry.space_group_name_H-M   'P 1'
#
loop_
_entity.id
_entity.type
_entity.pdbx_description
1 polymer ?
#
loop_
_entity_poly.entity_id
_entity_poly.type
_entity_poly.pdbx_seq_one_letter_code
_entity_poly.pdbx_strand_id
1 'polypeptide(L)'
;MTGAPAPTRRLPALRGWIGAGLALTGLLFLIDTGSLLRAAVAVLPYPYEFNYGEGIVWQQLRTMLDGRAYAPLTAFPAIVYHYPPVYYLTSGAFAHGLDVDALVAGRLVSLLATLASAVLVGILTRDAIGRGESRAVRRACAGLAGLSCFVAAPVVNWAPLMRVDMLACAFSLAGLVLAVRALERPRLVEAAALAFVLAVYTKQVSIAAPAAAFLVLYRVRPERAWRLLAGCVAMGSAALVILCALTDGGFVRHVFLYNVNRIDPQRILYVPLLIGQQVFLVAAAVLGATRTWPQFRNAWAARDGAGREGTALLLAGTYLAIKTLLLPMVIKVGSAENYFTEWSYAVAVFVGLGLRPAVATALHRTGASRARPGPILVFLVLAGLPAQAILAPRWDARIAAAQAETDAKDRLTSLIRAADRPVISDDMTLPIRAGRDVLWEPAIAAELAHTGLYDEAAFVAMVRAGAFGFFATTGQRGDPLFDQRYNPPVAEAMDAAYPVKRQVGSLTVHLPAP
;
A
#
# COMPACT_ATOMS: atom_id res chain seq x y z
N MET A 1 -1.38 -49.29 49.71
CA MET A 1 -0.47 -48.55 48.82
C MET A 1 -1.31 -47.83 47.78
N THR A 2 -1.74 -46.60 48.07
CA THR A 2 -2.51 -45.74 47.15
C THR A 2 -1.59 -44.60 46.71
N GLY A 3 -0.98 -44.76 45.53
CA GLY A 3 -0.08 -43.75 44.96
C GLY A 3 -0.87 -42.50 44.59
N ALA A 4 -0.57 -41.39 45.27
CA ALA A 4 -1.03 -40.07 44.88
C ALA A 4 -0.47 -39.73 43.48
N PRO A 5 -1.27 -39.19 42.54
CA PRO A 5 -0.78 -38.79 41.24
C PRO A 5 0.23 -37.65 41.39
N ALA A 6 1.41 -37.82 40.79
CA ALA A 6 2.48 -36.83 40.81
C ALA A 6 2.01 -35.46 40.28
N PRO A 7 2.43 -34.33 40.88
CA PRO A 7 2.04 -33.01 40.42
C PRO A 7 2.57 -32.75 39.01
N THR A 8 1.70 -32.18 38.18
CA THR A 8 1.86 -31.91 36.74
C THR A 8 2.98 -30.91 36.41
N ARG A 9 4.24 -31.34 36.48
CA ARG A 9 5.44 -30.55 36.10
C ARG A 9 5.48 -30.06 34.63
N ARG A 10 4.59 -30.52 33.75
CA ARG A 10 4.60 -30.18 32.30
C ARG A 10 4.00 -28.80 31.97
N LEU A 11 3.09 -28.28 32.79
CA LEU A 11 2.39 -27.00 32.53
C LEU A 11 3.29 -25.75 32.72
N PRO A 12 4.18 -25.68 33.73
CA PRO A 12 5.11 -24.56 33.89
C PRO A 12 6.12 -24.44 32.74
N ALA A 13 6.60 -25.57 32.22
CA ALA A 13 7.58 -25.61 31.12
C ALA A 13 6.99 -25.09 29.81
N LEU A 14 5.82 -25.58 29.38
CA LEU A 14 5.16 -25.11 28.15
C LEU A 14 4.85 -23.61 28.20
N ARG A 15 4.44 -23.09 29.35
CA ARG A 15 4.21 -21.66 29.55
C ARG A 15 5.49 -20.85 29.33
N GLY A 16 6.61 -21.30 29.92
CA GLY A 16 7.92 -20.67 29.73
C GLY A 16 8.30 -20.60 28.25
N TRP A 17 8.12 -21.70 27.52
CA TRP A 17 8.36 -21.75 26.08
C TRP A 17 7.47 -20.79 25.29
N ILE A 18 6.16 -20.75 25.56
CA ILE A 18 5.24 -19.81 24.89
C ILE A 18 5.65 -18.36 25.18
N GLY A 19 6.02 -18.05 26.42
CA GLY A 19 6.52 -16.72 26.79
C GLY A 19 7.79 -16.36 26.03
N ALA A 20 8.76 -17.28 25.96
CA ALA A 20 9.99 -17.09 25.20
C ALA A 20 9.74 -16.93 23.70
N GLY A 21 8.85 -17.73 23.10
CA GLY A 21 8.49 -17.61 21.68
C GLY A 21 7.79 -16.29 21.35
N LEU A 22 6.89 -15.81 22.22
CA LEU A 22 6.27 -14.49 22.05
C LEU A 22 7.29 -13.36 22.21
N ALA A 23 8.21 -13.47 23.17
CA ALA A 23 9.28 -12.49 23.36
C ALA A 23 10.22 -12.45 22.14
N LEU A 24 10.62 -13.62 21.61
CA LEU A 24 11.41 -13.74 20.40
C LEU A 24 10.67 -13.16 19.19
N THR A 25 9.40 -13.51 19.01
CA THR A 25 8.56 -12.94 17.93
C THR A 25 8.49 -11.42 18.02
N GLY A 26 8.22 -10.88 19.21
CA GLY A 26 8.18 -9.44 19.44
C GLY A 26 9.53 -8.76 19.18
N LEU A 27 10.63 -9.37 19.61
CA LEU A 27 11.99 -8.87 19.36
C LEU A 27 12.31 -8.87 17.86
N LEU A 28 12.03 -9.97 17.14
CA LEU A 28 12.27 -10.06 15.70
C LEU A 28 11.44 -9.03 14.94
N PHE A 29 10.15 -8.87 15.26
CA PHE A 29 9.34 -7.84 14.60
C PHE A 29 9.85 -6.41 14.90
N LEU A 30 10.38 -6.16 16.11
CA LEU A 30 11.05 -4.90 16.43
C LEU A 30 12.35 -4.71 15.63
N ILE A 31 13.13 -5.78 15.41
CA ILE A 31 14.33 -5.77 14.56
C ILE A 31 13.94 -5.47 13.11
N ASP A 32 12.86 -6.05 12.60
CA ASP A 32 12.38 -5.79 11.24
C ASP A 32 11.86 -4.35 11.10
N THR A 33 11.14 -3.85 12.11
CA THR A 33 10.75 -2.43 12.21
C THR A 33 11.99 -1.53 12.16
N GLY A 34 13.01 -1.85 12.97
CA GLY A 34 14.29 -1.13 12.97
C GLY A 34 15.01 -1.22 11.63
N SER A 35 14.93 -2.35 10.94
CA SER A 35 15.52 -2.55 9.61
C SER A 35 14.83 -1.70 8.55
N LEU A 36 13.48 -1.61 8.58
CA LEU A 36 12.73 -0.71 7.72
C LEU A 36 13.07 0.77 7.98
N LEU A 37 13.17 1.17 9.25
CA LEU A 37 13.53 2.56 9.61
C LEU A 37 14.97 2.89 9.19
N ARG A 38 15.93 1.97 9.36
CA ARG A 38 17.29 2.14 8.83
C ARG A 38 17.30 2.24 7.31
N ALA A 39 16.54 1.39 6.62
CA ALA A 39 16.39 1.47 5.17
C ALA A 39 15.80 2.82 4.74
N ALA A 40 14.81 3.34 5.47
CA ALA A 40 14.22 4.65 5.19
C ALA A 40 15.25 5.79 5.27
N VAL A 41 16.22 5.73 6.19
CA VAL A 41 17.31 6.73 6.26
C VAL A 41 18.15 6.77 4.98
N ALA A 42 18.35 5.64 4.31
CA ALA A 42 19.06 5.58 3.03
C ALA A 42 18.14 5.89 1.83
N VAL A 43 16.88 5.41 1.86
CA VAL A 43 15.93 5.54 0.75
C VAL A 43 15.40 6.97 0.63
N LEU A 44 15.10 7.64 1.74
CA LEU A 44 14.53 8.99 1.73
C LEU A 44 15.38 9.98 0.91
N PRO A 45 16.67 10.20 1.20
CA PRO A 45 17.49 11.20 0.50
C PRO A 45 18.02 10.74 -0.87
N TYR A 46 17.85 9.47 -1.25
CA TYR A 46 18.38 8.97 -2.51
C TYR A 46 17.71 9.70 -3.70
N PRO A 47 18.46 10.32 -4.61
CA PRO A 47 17.92 11.30 -5.56
C PRO A 47 17.07 10.69 -6.69
N TYR A 48 17.19 9.39 -6.93
CA TYR A 48 16.53 8.70 -8.04
C TYR A 48 15.46 7.73 -7.56
N GLU A 49 14.66 7.18 -8.47
CA GLU A 49 13.61 6.22 -8.10
C GLU A 49 14.16 4.84 -7.71
N PHE A 50 13.45 4.20 -6.78
CA PHE A 50 13.50 2.76 -6.51
C PHE A 50 12.36 2.00 -7.21
N ASN A 51 11.36 2.72 -7.70
CA ASN A 51 10.20 2.18 -8.38
C ASN A 51 9.75 3.13 -9.49
N TYR A 52 9.47 2.57 -10.68
CA TYR A 52 9.00 3.28 -11.90
C TYR A 52 7.91 4.34 -11.66
N GLY A 53 7.09 4.15 -10.63
CA GLY A 53 6.01 5.05 -10.31
C GLY A 53 6.38 6.30 -9.51
N GLU A 54 7.62 6.47 -9.03
CA GLU A 54 8.00 7.61 -8.18
C GLU A 54 8.21 8.89 -8.99
N GLY A 55 8.94 8.81 -10.11
CA GLY A 55 9.21 9.99 -10.94
C GLY A 55 7.93 10.64 -11.49
N ILE A 56 6.97 9.82 -11.95
CA ILE A 56 5.70 10.36 -12.45
C ILE A 56 4.85 10.99 -11.34
N VAL A 57 4.82 10.39 -10.14
CA VAL A 57 4.08 10.96 -8.99
C VAL A 57 4.72 12.27 -8.54
N TRP A 58 6.05 12.39 -8.64
CA TRP A 58 6.76 13.63 -8.41
C TRP A 58 6.43 14.71 -9.47
N GLN A 59 6.45 14.37 -10.75
CA GLN A 59 6.04 15.32 -11.81
C GLN A 59 4.60 15.81 -11.57
N GLN A 60 3.67 14.87 -11.30
CA GLN A 60 2.26 15.16 -11.06
C GLN A 60 2.04 16.04 -9.83
N LEU A 61 2.88 15.91 -8.80
CA LEU A 61 2.88 16.82 -7.65
C LEU A 61 3.21 18.24 -8.11
N ARG A 62 4.32 18.43 -8.84
CA ARG A 62 4.77 19.76 -9.30
C ARG A 62 3.69 20.44 -10.14
N THR A 63 3.19 19.75 -11.15
CA THR A 63 2.14 20.28 -12.03
C THR A 63 0.81 20.52 -11.32
N MET A 64 0.50 19.76 -10.26
CA MET A 64 -0.70 20.01 -9.44
C MET A 64 -0.59 21.28 -8.63
N LEU A 65 0.57 21.57 -8.04
CA LEU A 65 0.83 22.82 -7.34
C LEU A 65 0.86 24.02 -8.29
N ASP A 66 1.34 23.81 -9.53
CA ASP A 66 1.34 24.83 -10.59
C ASP A 66 -0.06 25.08 -11.21
N GLY A 67 -1.10 24.34 -10.80
CA GLY A 67 -2.44 24.46 -11.38
C GLY A 67 -2.59 23.88 -12.79
N ARG A 68 -1.63 23.06 -13.24
CA ARG A 68 -1.61 22.38 -14.55
C ARG A 68 -2.05 20.91 -14.49
N ALA A 69 -2.53 20.45 -13.33
CA ALA A 69 -2.97 19.06 -13.18
C ALA A 69 -4.21 18.74 -14.00
N TYR A 70 -4.32 17.47 -14.40
CA TYR A 70 -5.45 16.94 -15.15
C TYR A 70 -5.74 17.64 -16.50
N ALA A 71 -4.71 18.24 -17.11
CA ALA A 71 -4.79 18.83 -18.44
C ALA A 71 -5.11 17.78 -19.52
N PRO A 72 -5.89 18.10 -20.58
CA PRO A 72 -6.28 17.14 -21.61
C PRO A 72 -5.11 16.34 -22.18
N LEU A 73 -5.34 15.04 -22.43
CA LEU A 73 -4.34 14.19 -23.05
C LEU A 73 -4.13 14.61 -24.51
N THR A 74 -2.88 14.83 -24.90
CA THR A 74 -2.48 15.14 -26.28
C THR A 74 -1.56 14.05 -26.81
N ALA A 75 -1.17 14.11 -28.09
CA ALA A 75 -0.16 13.22 -28.65
C ALA A 75 1.20 13.39 -27.96
N PHE A 76 1.58 14.63 -27.60
CA PHE A 76 2.77 14.92 -26.82
C PHE A 76 2.70 16.36 -26.27
N PRO A 77 2.86 16.61 -24.96
CA PRO A 77 3.11 15.65 -23.89
C PRO A 77 1.89 14.76 -23.57
N ALA A 78 2.15 13.54 -23.11
CA ALA A 78 1.13 12.56 -22.73
C ALA A 78 1.38 12.09 -21.28
N ILE A 79 0.79 12.81 -20.33
CA ILE A 79 0.87 12.51 -18.90
C ILE A 79 -0.52 12.25 -18.36
N VAL A 80 -0.69 11.12 -17.67
CA VAL A 80 -1.98 10.70 -17.10
C VAL A 80 -1.92 10.72 -15.59
N TYR A 81 -2.89 11.35 -14.94
CA TYR A 81 -3.01 11.32 -13.49
C TYR A 81 -3.82 10.11 -13.05
N HIS A 82 -3.12 9.09 -12.56
CA HIS A 82 -3.74 7.85 -12.07
C HIS A 82 -4.52 8.01 -10.77
N TYR A 83 -4.18 9.05 -10.00
CA TYR A 83 -4.65 9.20 -8.63
C TYR A 83 -5.29 10.56 -8.38
N PRO A 84 -6.20 10.65 -7.39
CA PRO A 84 -6.78 11.92 -6.99
C PRO A 84 -5.81 12.75 -6.11
N PRO A 85 -6.18 14.01 -5.76
CA PRO A 85 -5.20 15.04 -5.40
C PRO A 85 -4.55 14.91 -4.01
N VAL A 86 -5.14 14.19 -3.07
CA VAL A 86 -4.78 14.31 -1.63
C VAL A 86 -3.32 13.95 -1.37
N TYR A 87 -2.78 12.91 -2.01
CA TYR A 87 -1.39 12.53 -1.81
C TYR A 87 -0.40 13.60 -2.30
N TYR A 88 -0.66 14.16 -3.48
CA TYR A 88 0.19 15.19 -4.08
C TYR A 88 0.18 16.46 -3.24
N LEU A 89 -1.01 16.92 -2.81
CA LEU A 89 -1.15 18.09 -1.95
C LEU A 89 -0.51 17.88 -0.58
N THR A 90 -0.66 16.70 0.01
CA THR A 90 -0.02 16.38 1.30
C THR A 90 1.50 16.36 1.17
N SER A 91 2.02 15.71 0.12
CA SER A 91 3.46 15.65 -0.15
C SER A 91 4.04 17.03 -0.47
N GLY A 92 3.31 17.86 -1.23
CA GLY A 92 3.67 19.24 -1.51
C GLY A 92 3.72 20.09 -0.24
N ALA A 93 2.72 19.95 0.65
CA ALA A 93 2.71 20.63 1.94
C ALA A 93 3.90 20.23 2.81
N PHE A 94 4.33 18.96 2.79
CA PHE A 94 5.53 18.50 3.48
C PHE A 94 6.81 19.05 2.84
N ALA A 95 6.91 19.05 1.51
CA ALA A 95 8.05 19.59 0.79
C ALA A 95 8.27 21.07 1.14
N HIS A 96 7.22 21.88 1.05
CA HIS A 96 7.28 23.30 1.40
C HIS A 96 7.45 23.56 2.89
N GLY A 97 6.73 22.84 3.75
CA GLY A 97 6.74 23.07 5.19
C GLY A 97 8.03 22.64 5.89
N LEU A 98 8.74 21.65 5.33
CA LEU A 98 10.01 21.16 5.86
C LEU A 98 11.22 21.65 5.07
N ASP A 99 11.01 22.38 3.98
CA ASP A 99 12.04 22.81 3.02
C ASP A 99 12.92 21.65 2.53
N VAL A 100 12.26 20.59 2.02
CA VAL A 100 12.91 19.39 1.51
C VAL A 100 12.48 19.09 0.08
N ASP A 101 13.33 18.33 -0.62
CA ASP A 101 13.03 17.83 -1.96
C ASP A 101 11.69 17.06 -2.00
N ALA A 102 10.90 17.27 -3.06
CA ALA A 102 9.55 16.71 -3.13
C ALA A 102 9.52 15.17 -3.22
N LEU A 103 10.58 14.52 -3.74
CA LEU A 103 10.70 13.07 -3.71
C LEU A 103 10.88 12.59 -2.25
N VAL A 104 11.74 13.27 -1.48
CA VAL A 104 11.95 13.02 -0.05
C VAL A 104 10.63 13.19 0.71
N ALA A 105 9.92 14.29 0.46
CA ALA A 105 8.64 14.59 1.11
C ALA A 105 7.59 13.51 0.84
N GLY A 106 7.44 13.06 -0.41
CA GLY A 106 6.50 12.00 -0.77
C GLY A 106 6.82 10.67 -0.09
N ARG A 107 8.10 10.25 -0.12
CA ARG A 107 8.57 9.07 0.61
C ARG A 107 8.33 9.18 2.11
N LEU A 108 8.54 10.36 2.70
CA LEU A 108 8.30 10.63 4.11
C LEU A 108 6.81 10.51 4.48
N VAL A 109 5.91 11.07 3.66
CA VAL A 109 4.46 10.92 3.83
C VAL A 109 4.05 9.45 3.82
N SER A 110 4.57 8.66 2.88
CA SER A 110 4.30 7.21 2.82
C SER A 110 4.78 6.47 4.08
N LEU A 111 5.99 6.78 4.55
CA LEU A 111 6.56 6.16 5.75
C LEU A 111 5.74 6.50 7.00
N LEU A 112 5.42 7.78 7.20
CA LEU A 112 4.61 8.23 8.33
C LEU A 112 3.20 7.63 8.30
N ALA A 113 2.59 7.52 7.11
CA ALA A 113 1.29 6.88 6.94
C ALA A 113 1.35 5.36 7.24
N THR A 114 2.45 4.70 6.90
CA THR A 114 2.70 3.30 7.27
C THR A 114 2.77 3.13 8.79
N LEU A 115 3.54 3.98 9.48
CA LEU A 115 3.64 3.96 10.94
C LEU A 115 2.28 4.24 11.61
N ALA A 116 1.53 5.21 11.09
CA ALA A 116 0.17 5.50 11.55
C ALA A 116 -0.77 4.31 11.35
N SER A 117 -0.67 3.63 10.20
CA SER A 117 -1.46 2.43 9.89
C SER A 117 -1.19 1.30 10.90
N ALA A 118 0.07 1.05 11.26
CA ALA A 118 0.43 0.05 12.28
C ALA A 118 -0.18 0.38 13.66
N VAL A 119 -0.19 1.65 14.07
CA VAL A 119 -0.84 2.10 15.31
C VAL A 119 -2.36 1.90 15.24
N LEU A 120 -2.98 2.23 14.10
CA LEU A 120 -4.42 2.07 13.88
C LEU A 120 -4.85 0.60 13.86
N VAL A 121 -4.05 -0.29 13.25
CA VAL A 121 -4.22 -1.75 13.33
C VAL A 121 -4.20 -2.20 14.79
N GLY A 122 -3.21 -1.78 15.58
CA GLY A 122 -3.14 -2.10 17.00
C GLY A 122 -4.36 -1.59 17.78
N ILE A 123 -4.85 -0.38 17.47
CA ILE A 123 -6.08 0.17 18.07
C ILE A 123 -7.30 -0.67 17.71
N LEU A 124 -7.47 -1.08 16.46
CA LEU A 124 -8.58 -1.94 16.02
C LEU A 124 -8.53 -3.31 16.71
N THR A 125 -7.37 -3.95 16.75
CA THR A 125 -7.17 -5.22 17.49
C THR A 125 -7.54 -5.07 18.96
N ARG A 126 -7.05 -4.00 19.61
CA ARG A 126 -7.34 -3.74 21.02
C ARG A 126 -8.83 -3.51 21.27
N ASP A 127 -9.50 -2.82 20.36
CA ASP A 127 -10.92 -2.50 20.46
C ASP A 127 -11.80 -3.73 20.17
N ALA A 128 -11.33 -4.66 19.34
CA ALA A 128 -11.95 -5.97 19.08
C ALA A 128 -11.67 -7.02 20.17
N ILE A 129 -10.80 -6.72 21.15
CA ILE A 129 -10.63 -7.54 22.35
C ILE A 129 -11.36 -6.90 23.52
N GLY A 130 -12.30 -7.64 24.11
CA GLY A 130 -13.19 -7.19 25.16
C GLY A 130 -12.53 -6.60 26.39
N ARG A 131 -13.25 -5.65 27.02
CA ARG A 131 -12.79 -4.97 28.25
C ARG A 131 -12.68 -5.91 29.45
N GLY A 132 -13.34 -7.07 29.42
CA GLY A 132 -13.17 -8.15 30.40
C GLY A 132 -11.83 -8.88 30.30
N GLU A 133 -11.03 -8.60 29.28
CA GLU A 133 -9.67 -9.10 29.16
C GLU A 133 -8.67 -8.13 29.81
N SER A 134 -7.58 -8.66 30.37
CA SER A 134 -6.62 -7.82 31.09
C SER A 134 -5.98 -6.75 30.17
N ARG A 135 -5.73 -5.55 30.71
CA ARG A 135 -5.13 -4.44 29.95
C ARG A 135 -3.76 -4.81 29.34
N ALA A 136 -2.99 -5.65 30.02
CA ALA A 136 -1.70 -6.12 29.52
C ALA A 136 -1.85 -7.04 28.30
N VAL A 137 -2.78 -8.01 28.34
CA VAL A 137 -3.06 -8.90 27.19
C VAL A 137 -3.53 -8.09 25.99
N ARG A 138 -4.46 -7.14 26.19
CA ARG A 138 -4.95 -6.26 25.12
C ARG A 138 -3.84 -5.43 24.49
N ARG A 139 -2.94 -4.85 25.30
CA ARG A 139 -1.78 -4.07 24.83
C ARG A 139 -0.77 -4.94 24.08
N ALA A 140 -0.47 -6.13 24.59
CA ALA A 140 0.47 -7.04 23.94
C ALA A 140 -0.07 -7.54 22.58
N CYS A 141 -1.35 -7.93 22.50
CA CYS A 141 -1.96 -8.33 21.22
C CYS A 141 -1.99 -7.17 20.22
N ALA A 142 -2.31 -5.96 20.68
CA ALA A 142 -2.30 -4.75 19.87
C ALA A 142 -0.90 -4.40 19.35
N GLY A 143 0.13 -4.50 20.21
CA GLY A 143 1.51 -4.29 19.84
C GLY A 143 1.98 -5.31 18.80
N LEU A 144 1.70 -6.60 19.03
CA LEU A 144 2.04 -7.67 18.08
C LEU A 144 1.32 -7.52 16.73
N ALA A 145 0.06 -7.08 16.72
CA ALA A 145 -0.68 -6.77 15.49
C ALA A 145 -0.10 -5.57 14.73
N GLY A 146 0.26 -4.48 15.44
CA GLY A 146 0.89 -3.33 14.80
C GLY A 146 2.28 -3.68 14.25
N LEU A 147 3.09 -4.39 15.03
CA LEU A 147 4.44 -4.79 14.64
C LEU A 147 4.47 -5.79 13.47
N SER A 148 3.48 -6.69 13.37
CA SER A 148 3.42 -7.64 12.25
C SER A 148 3.21 -6.96 10.88
N CYS A 149 2.76 -5.70 10.86
CA CYS A 149 2.67 -4.92 9.63
C CYS A 149 4.05 -4.75 8.96
N PHE A 150 5.12 -4.63 9.76
CA PHE A 150 6.49 -4.45 9.26
C PHE A 150 7.19 -5.76 8.86
N VAL A 151 6.44 -6.86 8.84
CA VAL A 151 6.88 -8.18 8.38
C VAL A 151 6.11 -8.61 7.13
N ALA A 152 4.96 -7.97 6.86
CA ALA A 152 4.19 -8.24 5.66
C ALA A 152 4.88 -7.65 4.42
N ALA A 153 5.30 -8.51 3.50
CA ALA A 153 6.07 -8.12 2.31
C ALA A 153 5.43 -6.96 1.50
N PRO A 154 4.12 -6.95 1.21
CA PRO A 154 3.48 -5.82 0.52
C PRO A 154 3.62 -4.49 1.24
N VAL A 155 3.63 -4.49 2.58
CA VAL A 155 3.78 -3.26 3.38
C VAL A 155 5.23 -2.81 3.36
N VAL A 156 6.17 -3.71 3.65
CA VAL A 156 7.62 -3.39 3.71
C VAL A 156 8.15 -2.88 2.37
N ASN A 157 7.74 -3.49 1.26
CA ASN A 157 8.21 -3.12 -0.06
C ASN A 157 7.64 -1.78 -0.57
N TRP A 158 6.51 -1.32 -0.02
CA TRP A 158 5.83 -0.11 -0.48
C TRP A 158 5.96 1.08 0.47
N ALA A 159 6.26 0.81 1.74
CA ALA A 159 6.32 1.82 2.80
C ALA A 159 7.25 3.02 2.51
N PRO A 160 8.47 2.84 1.97
CA PRO A 160 9.40 3.96 1.80
C PRO A 160 9.32 4.62 0.42
N LEU A 161 8.38 4.22 -0.44
CA LEU A 161 8.26 4.73 -1.81
C LEU A 161 7.33 5.96 -1.88
N MET A 162 7.60 6.89 -2.81
CA MET A 162 6.70 7.99 -3.13
C MET A 162 5.46 7.48 -3.90
N ARG A 163 4.52 6.87 -3.17
CA ARG A 163 3.32 6.22 -3.70
C ARG A 163 2.12 6.50 -2.80
N VAL A 164 0.95 6.63 -3.42
CA VAL A 164 -0.29 7.06 -2.75
C VAL A 164 -0.86 6.06 -1.73
N ASP A 165 -0.45 4.79 -1.84
CA ASP A 165 -1.11 3.66 -1.20
C ASP A 165 -1.12 3.75 0.33
N MET A 166 0.02 4.10 0.93
CA MET A 166 0.17 4.07 2.39
C MET A 166 -0.71 5.14 3.06
N LEU A 167 -0.80 6.33 2.45
CA LEU A 167 -1.66 7.41 2.93
C LEU A 167 -3.14 7.04 2.82
N ALA A 168 -3.54 6.40 1.72
CA ALA A 168 -4.91 5.91 1.56
C ALA A 168 -5.25 4.84 2.61
N CYS A 169 -4.31 3.92 2.89
CA CYS A 169 -4.47 2.92 3.96
C CYS A 169 -4.65 3.56 5.34
N ALA A 170 -3.84 4.56 5.67
CA ALA A 170 -3.92 5.26 6.96
C ALA A 170 -5.29 5.91 7.15
N PHE A 171 -5.81 6.58 6.12
CA PHE A 171 -7.14 7.17 6.13
C PHE A 171 -8.27 6.11 6.21
N SER A 172 -8.17 5.02 5.45
CA SER A 172 -9.09 3.87 5.54
C SER A 172 -9.16 3.31 6.97
N LEU A 173 -8.02 3.03 7.59
CA LEU A 173 -7.94 2.48 8.94
C LEU A 173 -8.40 3.50 10.01
N ALA A 174 -8.08 4.78 9.82
CA ALA A 174 -8.54 5.85 10.71
C ALA A 174 -10.07 5.96 10.68
N GLY A 175 -10.68 5.90 9.49
CA GLY A 175 -12.13 5.87 9.33
C GLY A 175 -12.77 4.68 10.04
N LEU A 176 -12.18 3.48 9.94
CA LEU A 176 -12.66 2.29 10.68
C LEU A 176 -12.57 2.48 12.20
N VAL A 177 -11.45 3.00 12.72
CA VAL A 177 -11.29 3.30 14.17
C VAL A 177 -12.31 4.33 14.63
N LEU A 178 -12.54 5.39 13.84
CA LEU A 178 -13.51 6.43 14.14
C LEU A 178 -14.94 5.89 14.10
N ALA A 179 -15.28 5.02 13.15
CA ALA A 179 -16.56 4.34 13.07
C ALA A 179 -16.84 3.46 14.30
N VAL A 180 -15.83 2.73 14.81
CA VAL A 180 -15.93 2.01 16.09
C VAL A 180 -16.26 2.97 17.23
N ARG A 181 -15.53 4.10 17.32
CA ARG A 181 -15.68 5.07 18.42
C ARG A 181 -16.96 5.91 18.30
N ALA A 182 -17.52 6.03 17.11
CA ALA A 182 -18.82 6.65 16.87
C ALA A 182 -19.94 5.96 17.65
N LEU A 183 -19.71 4.72 18.12
CA LEU A 183 -20.64 4.05 19.00
C LEU A 183 -20.90 4.77 20.33
N GLU A 184 -19.82 5.28 20.92
CA GLU A 184 -19.82 5.97 22.20
C GLU A 184 -19.93 7.49 22.01
N ARG A 185 -19.39 8.02 20.89
CA ARG A 185 -19.39 9.45 20.56
C ARG A 185 -19.96 9.67 19.15
N PRO A 186 -21.28 9.87 18.99
CA PRO A 186 -21.94 9.90 17.69
C PRO A 186 -21.30 10.85 16.66
N ARG A 187 -20.82 12.01 17.10
CA ARG A 187 -20.17 13.05 16.27
C ARG A 187 -18.85 12.61 15.61
N LEU A 188 -18.32 11.44 15.96
CA LEU A 188 -17.14 10.87 15.30
C LEU A 188 -17.49 10.20 13.96
N VAL A 189 -18.77 10.02 13.64
CA VAL A 189 -19.18 9.46 12.35
C VAL A 189 -18.86 10.41 11.20
N GLU A 190 -18.95 11.73 11.41
CA GLU A 190 -18.58 12.74 10.42
C GLU A 190 -17.05 12.75 10.20
N ALA A 191 -16.27 12.59 11.28
CA ALA A 191 -14.82 12.43 11.16
C ALA A 191 -14.43 11.14 10.43
N ALA A 192 -15.18 10.05 10.64
CA ALA A 192 -15.00 8.80 9.89
C ALA A 192 -15.32 9.01 8.40
N ALA A 193 -16.40 9.71 8.08
CA ALA A 193 -16.76 10.06 6.70
C ALA A 193 -15.65 10.89 6.04
N LEU A 194 -15.11 11.90 6.72
CA LEU A 194 -14.01 12.72 6.21
C LEU A 194 -12.78 11.85 5.93
N ALA A 195 -12.40 10.97 6.87
CA ALA A 195 -11.27 10.06 6.68
C ALA A 195 -11.48 9.15 5.46
N PHE A 196 -12.67 8.56 5.28
CA PHE A 196 -12.94 7.73 4.10
C PHE A 196 -12.94 8.51 2.78
N VAL A 197 -13.47 9.74 2.77
CA VAL A 197 -13.41 10.62 1.60
C VAL A 197 -11.95 10.95 1.28
N LEU A 198 -11.14 11.31 2.27
CA LEU A 198 -9.70 11.53 2.07
C LEU A 198 -9.00 10.27 1.53
N ALA A 199 -9.37 9.07 1.98
CA ALA A 199 -8.82 7.82 1.44
C ALA A 199 -9.17 7.67 -0.06
N VAL A 200 -10.43 7.84 -0.44
CA VAL A 200 -10.89 7.77 -1.84
C VAL A 200 -10.22 8.84 -2.70
N TYR A 201 -10.06 10.06 -2.18
CA TYR A 201 -9.35 11.15 -2.87
C TYR A 201 -7.81 11.09 -2.72
N THR A 202 -7.29 10.04 -2.10
CA THR A 202 -5.87 9.66 -2.17
C THR A 202 -5.68 8.54 -3.21
N LYS A 203 -6.60 7.56 -3.20
CA LYS A 203 -6.66 6.45 -4.15
C LYS A 203 -8.12 6.03 -4.35
N GLN A 204 -8.64 6.20 -5.55
CA GLN A 204 -10.05 6.06 -5.90
C GLN A 204 -10.65 4.67 -5.60
N VAL A 205 -9.82 3.63 -5.54
CA VAL A 205 -10.25 2.25 -5.21
C VAL A 205 -10.36 1.97 -3.71
N SER A 206 -10.06 2.93 -2.84
CA SER A 206 -10.12 2.79 -1.37
C SER A 206 -11.55 2.84 -0.81
N ILE A 207 -12.46 2.08 -1.43
CA ILE A 207 -13.89 2.00 -1.08
C ILE A 207 -14.22 0.86 -0.11
N ALA A 208 -13.29 -0.08 0.11
CA ALA A 208 -13.54 -1.27 0.93
C ALA A 208 -13.81 -0.93 2.40
N ALA A 209 -13.05 0.01 2.97
CA ALA A 209 -13.23 0.45 4.35
C ALA A 209 -14.55 1.20 4.59
N PRO A 210 -14.95 2.21 3.78
CA PRO A 210 -16.27 2.84 3.93
C PRO A 210 -17.42 1.86 3.68
N ALA A 211 -17.29 0.92 2.73
CA ALA A 211 -18.30 -0.12 2.51
C ALA A 211 -18.45 -1.02 3.74
N ALA A 212 -17.36 -1.50 4.33
CA ALA A 212 -17.39 -2.28 5.57
C ALA A 212 -18.03 -1.47 6.72
N ALA A 213 -17.66 -0.20 6.85
CA ALA A 213 -18.21 0.69 7.86
C ALA A 213 -19.72 0.89 7.71
N PHE A 214 -20.19 1.16 6.50
CA PHE A 214 -21.62 1.30 6.22
C PHE A 214 -22.38 0.01 6.52
N LEU A 215 -21.94 -1.15 6.00
CA LEU A 215 -22.62 -2.43 6.20
C LEU A 215 -22.77 -2.79 7.68
N VAL A 216 -21.70 -2.63 8.46
CA VAL A 216 -21.72 -2.94 9.88
C VAL A 216 -22.54 -1.91 10.65
N LEU A 217 -22.33 -0.61 10.43
CA LEU A 217 -23.13 0.43 11.09
C LEU A 217 -24.60 0.32 10.73
N TYR A 218 -24.96 -0.03 9.49
CA TYR A 218 -26.36 -0.22 9.10
C TYR A 218 -27.00 -1.31 9.94
N ARG A 219 -26.23 -2.37 10.21
CA ARG A 219 -26.67 -3.51 11.01
C ARG A 219 -26.78 -3.21 12.50
N VAL A 220 -25.86 -2.43 13.07
CA VAL A 220 -25.80 -2.19 14.53
C VAL A 220 -26.44 -0.86 14.95
N ARG A 221 -26.36 0.18 14.13
CA ARG A 221 -26.79 1.57 14.40
C ARG A 221 -27.17 2.28 13.08
N PRO A 222 -28.33 1.98 12.49
CA PRO A 222 -28.68 2.43 11.13
C PRO A 222 -28.67 3.95 10.95
N GLU A 223 -29.07 4.72 11.97
CA GLU A 223 -28.97 6.20 11.94
C GLU A 223 -27.54 6.66 11.64
N ARG A 224 -26.53 6.04 12.28
CA ARG A 224 -25.12 6.37 12.07
C ARG A 224 -24.64 5.93 10.69
N ALA A 225 -25.17 4.83 10.16
CA ALA A 225 -24.83 4.38 8.82
C ALA A 225 -25.29 5.38 7.75
N TRP A 226 -26.52 5.88 7.85
CA TRP A 226 -27.04 6.88 6.94
C TRP A 226 -26.33 8.22 7.09
N ARG A 227 -25.99 8.64 8.32
CA ARG A 227 -25.15 9.83 8.53
C ARG A 227 -23.75 9.66 7.93
N LEU A 228 -23.13 8.49 8.07
CA LEU A 228 -21.86 8.18 7.42
C LEU A 228 -21.99 8.30 5.91
N LEU A 229 -22.99 7.65 5.32
CA LEU A 229 -23.22 7.68 3.87
C LEU A 229 -23.48 9.10 3.39
N ALA A 230 -24.38 9.83 4.04
CA ALA A 230 -24.70 11.22 3.70
C ALA A 230 -23.46 12.12 3.78
N GLY A 231 -22.63 11.96 4.83
CA GLY A 231 -21.36 12.67 4.97
C GLY A 231 -20.39 12.35 3.82
N CYS A 232 -20.20 11.06 3.52
CA CYS A 232 -19.34 10.62 2.42
C CYS A 232 -19.83 11.15 1.06
N VAL A 233 -21.14 11.06 0.79
CA VAL A 233 -21.75 11.52 -0.46
C VAL A 233 -21.66 13.04 -0.57
N ALA A 234 -21.98 13.79 0.48
CA ALA A 234 -21.94 15.25 0.47
C ALA A 234 -20.52 15.77 0.26
N MET A 235 -19.56 15.35 1.10
CA MET A 235 -18.16 15.78 0.99
C MET A 235 -17.51 15.26 -0.30
N GLY A 236 -17.78 13.99 -0.64
CA GLY A 236 -17.24 13.38 -1.84
C GLY A 236 -17.76 14.02 -3.13
N SER A 237 -19.05 14.33 -3.20
CA SER A 237 -19.63 15.02 -4.36
C SER A 237 -19.19 16.48 -4.43
N ALA A 238 -19.09 17.18 -3.29
CA ALA A 238 -18.56 18.54 -3.26
C ALA A 238 -17.12 18.59 -3.81
N ALA A 239 -16.25 17.70 -3.34
CA ALA A 239 -14.89 17.59 -3.87
C ALA A 239 -14.87 17.24 -5.37
N LEU A 240 -15.75 16.35 -5.83
CA LEU A 240 -15.86 15.97 -7.23
C LEU A 240 -16.25 17.17 -8.09
N VAL A 241 -17.28 17.90 -7.69
CA VAL A 241 -17.77 19.10 -8.41
C VAL A 241 -16.68 20.15 -8.48
N ILE A 242 -15.97 20.41 -7.37
CA ILE A 242 -14.85 21.37 -7.34
C ILE A 242 -13.75 20.92 -8.31
N LEU A 243 -13.31 19.67 -8.25
CA LEU A 243 -12.25 19.18 -9.13
C LEU A 243 -12.66 19.18 -10.60
N CYS A 244 -13.90 18.80 -10.91
CA CYS A 244 -14.43 18.90 -12.27
C CYS A 244 -14.47 20.34 -12.76
N ALA A 245 -14.95 21.29 -11.94
CA ALA A 245 -15.00 22.69 -12.32
C ALA A 245 -13.59 23.29 -12.54
N LEU A 246 -12.64 22.96 -11.67
CA LEU A 246 -11.25 23.45 -11.77
C LEU A 246 -10.46 22.85 -12.94
N THR A 247 -10.88 21.70 -13.46
CA THR A 247 -10.15 20.95 -14.50
C THR A 247 -10.93 20.81 -15.81
N ASP A 248 -12.07 21.50 -15.92
CA ASP A 248 -13.03 21.35 -17.04
C ASP A 248 -13.45 19.88 -17.28
N GLY A 249 -13.60 19.11 -16.20
CA GLY A 249 -13.88 17.67 -16.23
C GLY A 249 -12.64 16.79 -16.44
N GLY A 250 -11.45 17.36 -16.57
CA GLY A 250 -10.18 16.65 -16.69
C GLY A 250 -9.94 15.64 -15.58
N PHE A 251 -10.28 15.98 -14.33
CA PHE A 251 -10.17 15.06 -13.19
C PHE A 251 -10.82 13.70 -13.46
N VAL A 252 -12.06 13.69 -13.94
CA VAL A 252 -12.80 12.45 -14.23
C VAL A 252 -12.17 11.71 -15.39
N ARG A 253 -11.76 12.43 -16.44
CA ARG A 253 -11.09 11.84 -17.60
C ARG A 253 -9.81 11.11 -17.19
N HIS A 254 -8.95 11.73 -16.39
CA HIS A 254 -7.70 11.10 -15.98
C HIS A 254 -7.88 9.93 -15.00
N VAL A 255 -8.66 10.13 -13.93
CA VAL A 255 -8.73 9.16 -12.83
C VAL A 255 -9.53 7.91 -13.22
N PHE A 256 -10.52 8.05 -14.11
CA PHE A 256 -11.42 6.96 -14.50
C PHE A 256 -11.22 6.54 -15.96
N LEU A 257 -11.31 7.45 -16.92
CA LEU A 257 -11.28 7.09 -18.36
C LEU A 257 -9.87 6.69 -18.82
N TYR A 258 -8.85 7.46 -18.46
CA TYR A 258 -7.46 7.21 -18.85
C TYR A 258 -6.74 6.21 -17.92
N ASN A 259 -7.46 5.61 -16.97
CA ASN A 259 -6.95 4.57 -16.08
C ASN A 259 -7.57 3.19 -16.40
N VAL A 260 -8.03 3.02 -17.65
CA VAL A 260 -8.49 1.73 -18.17
C VAL A 260 -7.28 1.00 -18.72
N ASN A 261 -6.94 -0.13 -18.10
CA ASN A 261 -5.80 -0.96 -18.50
C ASN A 261 -6.31 -2.35 -18.89
N ARG A 262 -5.54 -3.03 -19.72
CA ARG A 262 -5.79 -4.42 -20.13
C ARG A 262 -5.88 -5.35 -18.92
N ILE A 263 -6.54 -6.50 -19.11
CA ILE A 263 -6.56 -7.60 -18.16
C ILE A 263 -5.55 -8.65 -18.63
N ASP A 264 -4.67 -9.06 -17.73
CA ASP A 264 -3.75 -10.17 -17.90
C ASP A 264 -4.10 -11.28 -16.88
N PRO A 265 -4.77 -12.37 -17.33
CA PRO A 265 -5.17 -13.46 -16.46
C PRO A 265 -4.00 -14.15 -15.75
N GLN A 266 -2.78 -14.14 -16.31
CA GLN A 266 -1.63 -14.83 -15.71
C GLN A 266 -1.21 -14.18 -14.37
N ARG A 267 -1.49 -12.89 -14.19
CA ARG A 267 -1.25 -12.17 -12.93
C ARG A 267 -2.05 -12.70 -11.75
N ILE A 268 -3.07 -13.55 -11.96
CA ILE A 268 -3.77 -14.21 -10.85
C ILE A 268 -2.82 -15.03 -9.99
N LEU A 269 -1.70 -15.50 -10.55
CA LEU A 269 -0.65 -16.23 -9.83
C LEU A 269 0.06 -15.37 -8.75
N TYR A 270 -0.05 -14.04 -8.82
CA TYR A 270 0.44 -13.16 -7.74
C TYR A 270 -0.33 -13.37 -6.44
N VAL A 271 -1.60 -13.79 -6.49
CA VAL A 271 -2.40 -14.04 -5.28
C VAL A 271 -1.78 -15.14 -4.40
N PRO A 272 -1.64 -16.40 -4.86
CA PRO A 272 -1.02 -17.43 -4.04
C PRO A 272 0.44 -17.13 -3.70
N LEU A 273 1.20 -16.48 -4.60
CA LEU A 273 2.59 -16.10 -4.35
C LEU A 273 2.73 -15.12 -3.18
N LEU A 274 1.97 -14.02 -3.21
CA LEU A 274 2.02 -12.98 -2.18
C LEU A 274 1.37 -13.43 -0.87
N ILE A 275 0.39 -14.34 -0.90
CA ILE A 275 -0.11 -15.02 0.30
C ILE A 275 0.99 -15.94 0.88
N GLY A 276 1.69 -16.68 0.03
CA GLY A 276 2.78 -17.58 0.43
C GLY A 276 3.95 -16.87 1.12
N GLN A 277 4.31 -15.66 0.66
CA GLN A 277 5.35 -14.83 1.28
C GLN A 277 5.02 -14.40 2.72
N GLN A 278 3.75 -14.46 3.13
CA GLN A 278 3.28 -14.12 4.47
C GLN A 278 2.45 -15.24 5.11
N VAL A 279 2.74 -16.49 4.74
CA VAL A 279 1.94 -17.68 5.09
C VAL A 279 1.71 -17.84 6.60
N PHE A 280 2.70 -17.55 7.44
CA PHE A 280 2.54 -17.71 8.90
C PHE A 280 1.73 -16.56 9.52
N LEU A 281 1.78 -15.35 8.95
CA LEU A 281 0.87 -14.26 9.34
C LEU A 281 -0.57 -14.64 8.97
N VAL A 282 -0.77 -15.16 7.75
CA VAL A 282 -2.09 -15.59 7.28
C VAL A 282 -2.61 -16.74 8.13
N ALA A 283 -1.78 -17.74 8.46
CA ALA A 283 -2.16 -18.83 9.34
C ALA A 283 -2.57 -18.33 10.75
N ALA A 284 -1.83 -17.39 11.33
CA ALA A 284 -2.19 -16.76 12.59
C ALA A 284 -3.50 -15.96 12.50
N ALA A 285 -3.73 -15.26 11.38
CA ALA A 285 -4.95 -14.51 11.12
C ALA A 285 -6.17 -15.40 10.90
N VAL A 286 -6.06 -16.49 10.13
CA VAL A 286 -7.11 -17.51 9.97
C VAL A 286 -7.46 -18.11 11.34
N LEU A 287 -6.45 -18.37 12.16
CA LEU A 287 -6.65 -18.87 13.51
C LEU A 287 -7.33 -17.84 14.43
N GLY A 288 -7.03 -16.55 14.26
CA GLY A 288 -7.76 -15.45 14.89
C GLY A 288 -9.22 -15.43 14.45
N ALA A 289 -9.47 -15.37 13.15
CA ALA A 289 -10.80 -15.31 12.56
C ALA A 289 -11.68 -16.48 13.00
N THR A 290 -11.16 -17.71 12.92
CA THR A 290 -11.88 -18.93 13.34
C THR A 290 -12.22 -18.93 14.82
N ARG A 291 -11.31 -18.51 15.70
CA ARG A 291 -11.57 -18.42 17.15
C ARG A 291 -12.53 -17.31 17.54
N THR A 292 -12.51 -16.21 16.80
CA THR A 292 -13.43 -15.08 17.02
C THR A 292 -14.75 -15.23 16.29
N TRP A 293 -14.91 -16.29 15.49
CA TRP A 293 -16.12 -16.50 14.68
C TRP A 293 -17.41 -16.58 15.50
N PRO A 294 -17.46 -17.27 16.68
CA PRO A 294 -18.66 -17.24 17.52
C PRO A 294 -18.99 -15.82 18.00
N GLN A 295 -17.99 -15.03 18.39
CA GLN A 295 -18.18 -13.64 18.83
C GLN A 295 -18.64 -12.76 17.67
N PHE A 296 -18.09 -12.95 16.47
CA PHE A 296 -18.52 -12.27 15.25
C PHE A 296 -20.00 -12.58 14.96
N ARG A 297 -20.39 -13.86 14.98
CA ARG A 297 -21.79 -14.28 14.76
C ARG A 297 -22.74 -13.72 15.82
N ASN A 298 -22.33 -13.77 17.08
CA ASN A 298 -23.14 -13.25 18.18
C ASN A 298 -23.28 -11.73 18.09
N ALA A 299 -22.21 -11.00 17.77
CA ALA A 299 -22.26 -9.56 17.53
C ALA A 299 -23.17 -9.22 16.35
N TRP A 300 -23.07 -9.97 15.23
CA TRP A 300 -23.94 -9.79 14.08
C TRP A 300 -25.41 -10.04 14.44
N ALA A 301 -25.70 -11.09 15.21
CA ALA A 301 -27.05 -11.42 15.66
C ALA A 301 -27.61 -10.35 16.62
N ALA A 302 -26.79 -9.86 17.56
CA ALA A 302 -27.17 -8.93 18.62
C ALA A 302 -27.59 -7.53 18.13
N ARG A 303 -27.36 -7.18 16.84
CA ARG A 303 -27.76 -5.89 16.26
C ARG A 303 -27.11 -4.72 17.03
N ASP A 304 -27.93 -3.82 17.57
CA ASP A 304 -27.56 -2.69 18.41
C ASP A 304 -26.93 -3.08 19.75
N GLY A 305 -27.13 -4.33 20.19
CA GLY A 305 -26.49 -4.92 21.37
C GLY A 305 -25.04 -5.37 21.17
N ALA A 306 -24.46 -5.29 19.96
CA ALA A 306 -23.09 -5.77 19.68
C ALA A 306 -22.00 -5.08 20.51
N GLY A 307 -22.27 -3.87 21.03
CA GLY A 307 -21.31 -3.06 21.78
C GLY A 307 -20.06 -2.71 20.97
N ARG A 308 -19.07 -2.11 21.64
CA ARG A 308 -17.82 -1.65 21.00
C ARG A 308 -16.94 -2.81 20.49
N GLU A 309 -16.78 -3.85 21.29
CA GLU A 309 -15.97 -5.02 20.95
C GLU A 309 -16.53 -5.76 19.74
N GLY A 310 -17.82 -6.12 19.80
CA GLY A 310 -18.49 -6.81 18.70
C GLY A 310 -18.44 -5.99 17.42
N THR A 311 -18.67 -4.68 17.50
CA THR A 311 -18.63 -3.81 16.30
C THR A 311 -17.23 -3.66 15.72
N ALA A 312 -16.19 -3.55 16.56
CA ALA A 312 -14.80 -3.54 16.07
C ALA A 312 -14.43 -4.86 15.36
N LEU A 313 -14.86 -5.99 15.93
CA LEU A 313 -14.67 -7.31 15.30
C LEU A 313 -15.45 -7.44 13.99
N LEU A 314 -16.71 -6.98 13.95
CA LEU A 314 -17.52 -6.95 12.73
C LEU A 314 -16.86 -6.10 11.65
N LEU A 315 -16.41 -4.89 11.98
CA LEU A 315 -15.73 -3.99 11.04
C LEU A 315 -14.44 -4.61 10.48
N ALA A 316 -13.58 -5.14 11.36
CA ALA A 316 -12.34 -5.79 10.92
C ALA A 316 -12.62 -7.02 10.05
N GLY A 317 -13.59 -7.86 10.42
CA GLY A 317 -13.95 -9.06 9.67
C GLY A 317 -14.60 -8.75 8.32
N THR A 318 -15.55 -7.81 8.26
CA THR A 318 -16.17 -7.38 7.01
C THR A 318 -15.16 -6.71 6.09
N TYR A 319 -14.27 -5.87 6.64
CA TYR A 319 -13.19 -5.25 5.86
C TYR A 319 -12.21 -6.29 5.29
N LEU A 320 -11.78 -7.26 6.10
CA LEU A 320 -10.95 -8.38 5.62
C LEU A 320 -11.64 -9.17 4.52
N ALA A 321 -12.93 -9.47 4.68
CA ALA A 321 -13.71 -10.20 3.69
C ALA A 321 -13.79 -9.44 2.35
N ILE A 322 -14.14 -8.15 2.37
CA ILE A 322 -14.19 -7.31 1.16
C ILE A 322 -12.81 -7.24 0.51
N LYS A 323 -11.73 -6.97 1.26
CA LYS A 323 -10.37 -6.91 0.68
C LYS A 323 -9.91 -8.25 0.13
N THR A 324 -10.32 -9.37 0.72
CA THR A 324 -10.03 -10.72 0.20
C THR A 324 -10.74 -10.95 -1.13
N LEU A 325 -12.01 -10.54 -1.25
CA LEU A 325 -12.78 -10.63 -2.50
C LEU A 325 -12.20 -9.74 -3.62
N LEU A 326 -11.47 -8.67 -3.25
CA LEU A 326 -10.83 -7.76 -4.21
C LEU A 326 -9.42 -8.18 -4.64
N LEU A 327 -8.83 -9.23 -4.06
CA LEU A 327 -7.49 -9.70 -4.46
C LEU A 327 -7.37 -10.05 -5.96
N PRO A 328 -8.38 -10.66 -6.62
CA PRO A 328 -8.33 -10.93 -8.05
C PRO A 328 -8.18 -9.68 -8.93
N MET A 329 -8.43 -8.46 -8.42
CA MET A 329 -8.21 -7.22 -9.17
C MET A 329 -6.74 -7.00 -9.57
N VAL A 330 -5.81 -7.78 -9.01
CA VAL A 330 -4.41 -7.82 -9.46
C VAL A 330 -4.27 -8.28 -10.93
N ILE A 331 -5.29 -8.88 -11.56
CA ILE A 331 -5.25 -9.20 -12.99
C ILE A 331 -5.17 -7.98 -13.91
N LYS A 332 -5.49 -6.79 -13.41
CA LYS A 332 -5.35 -5.54 -14.17
C LYS A 332 -3.86 -5.26 -14.44
N VAL A 333 -3.47 -5.01 -15.70
CA VAL A 333 -2.09 -4.61 -16.05
C VAL A 333 -1.73 -3.29 -15.36
N GLY A 334 -0.49 -3.17 -14.88
CA GLY A 334 -0.05 -2.05 -14.03
C GLY A 334 -0.39 -2.21 -12.54
N SER A 335 -1.08 -3.28 -12.14
CA SER A 335 -1.16 -3.70 -10.73
C SER A 335 0.18 -4.25 -10.24
N ALA A 336 0.40 -4.19 -8.93
CA ALA A 336 1.55 -4.80 -8.26
C ALA A 336 1.15 -5.28 -6.85
N GLU A 337 2.14 -5.65 -6.04
CA GLU A 337 1.97 -6.10 -4.66
C GLU A 337 1.22 -5.10 -3.76
N ASN A 338 1.18 -3.81 -4.13
CA ASN A 338 0.44 -2.78 -3.39
C ASN A 338 -1.06 -3.05 -3.24
N TYR A 339 -1.67 -3.87 -4.10
CA TYR A 339 -3.08 -4.28 -3.98
C TYR A 339 -3.33 -5.11 -2.71
N PHE A 340 -2.28 -5.70 -2.12
CA PHE A 340 -2.34 -6.52 -0.91
C PHE A 340 -2.10 -5.71 0.37
N THR A 341 -1.70 -4.44 0.30
CA THR A 341 -1.34 -3.64 1.48
C THR A 341 -2.48 -3.48 2.49
N GLU A 342 -3.63 -2.99 2.03
CA GLU A 342 -4.87 -2.91 2.83
C GLU A 342 -5.32 -4.28 3.36
N TRP A 343 -5.11 -5.35 2.58
CA TRP A 343 -5.42 -6.73 2.99
C TRP A 343 -4.46 -7.21 4.09
N SER A 344 -3.15 -6.95 3.97
CA SER A 344 -2.14 -7.26 4.99
C SER A 344 -2.40 -6.52 6.30
N TYR A 345 -2.87 -5.26 6.27
CA TYR A 345 -3.31 -4.57 7.49
C TYR A 345 -4.53 -5.24 8.14
N ALA A 346 -5.51 -5.70 7.34
CA ALA A 346 -6.65 -6.45 7.86
C ALA A 346 -6.23 -7.80 8.46
N VAL A 347 -5.32 -8.53 7.79
CA VAL A 347 -4.69 -9.76 8.29
C VAL A 347 -4.00 -9.51 9.63
N ALA A 348 -3.22 -8.43 9.74
CA ALA A 348 -2.50 -8.05 10.96
C ALA A 348 -3.42 -7.85 12.17
N VAL A 349 -4.63 -7.29 11.97
CA VAL A 349 -5.63 -7.19 13.05
C VAL A 349 -5.94 -8.58 13.63
N PHE A 350 -6.16 -9.56 12.76
CA PHE A 350 -6.48 -10.93 13.14
C PHE A 350 -5.29 -11.74 13.63
N VAL A 351 -4.05 -11.40 13.24
CA VAL A 351 -2.83 -11.96 13.88
C VAL A 351 -2.87 -11.68 15.39
N GLY A 352 -3.09 -10.43 15.79
CA GLY A 352 -3.19 -10.07 17.21
C GLY A 352 -4.34 -10.79 17.94
N LEU A 353 -5.50 -10.94 17.28
CA LEU A 353 -6.62 -11.71 17.83
C LEU A 353 -6.29 -13.19 18.00
N GLY A 354 -5.58 -13.80 17.03
CA GLY A 354 -5.15 -15.19 17.05
C GLY A 354 -4.13 -15.51 18.15
N LEU A 355 -3.28 -14.54 18.48
CA LEU A 355 -2.23 -14.66 19.51
C LEU A 355 -2.75 -14.48 20.94
N ARG A 356 -3.98 -13.99 21.14
CA ARG A 356 -4.56 -13.72 22.47
C ARG A 356 -4.42 -14.87 23.47
N PRO A 357 -4.72 -16.15 23.15
CA PRO A 357 -4.59 -17.25 24.11
C PRO A 357 -3.14 -17.51 24.56
N ALA A 358 -2.18 -17.37 23.66
CA ALA A 358 -0.76 -17.53 23.98
C ALA A 358 -0.29 -16.38 24.89
N VAL A 359 -0.67 -15.15 24.56
CA VAL A 359 -0.34 -13.95 25.35
C VAL A 359 -0.94 -14.04 26.76
N ALA A 360 -2.21 -14.44 26.89
CA ALA A 360 -2.86 -14.62 28.20
C ALA A 360 -2.18 -15.71 29.05
N THR A 361 -1.77 -16.80 28.41
CA THR A 361 -1.03 -17.91 29.05
C THR A 361 0.35 -17.46 29.54
N ALA A 362 1.11 -16.76 28.70
CA ALA A 362 2.45 -16.27 29.04
C ALA A 362 2.42 -15.25 30.19
N LEU A 363 1.42 -14.36 30.22
CA LEU A 363 1.30 -13.29 31.21
C LEU A 363 0.63 -13.73 32.52
N HIS A 364 0.22 -14.99 32.66
CA HIS A 364 -0.52 -15.47 33.83
C HIS A 364 -1.82 -14.73 34.12
N ARG A 365 -2.45 -14.14 33.10
CA ARG A 365 -3.68 -13.38 33.27
C ARG A 365 -4.83 -14.16 32.69
N THR A 366 -5.54 -14.87 33.55
CA THR A 366 -6.83 -15.47 33.20
C THR A 366 -7.90 -14.38 33.27
N GLY A 367 -8.00 -13.57 32.21
CA GLY A 367 -9.24 -12.85 31.93
C GLY A 367 -10.29 -13.79 31.34
N ALA A 368 -11.41 -13.26 30.83
CA ALA A 368 -12.53 -14.03 30.27
C ALA A 368 -12.16 -15.05 29.16
N SER A 369 -10.95 -14.98 28.58
CA SER A 369 -10.44 -16.00 27.65
C SER A 369 -10.01 -17.28 28.38
N ARG A 370 -10.95 -18.22 28.57
CA ARG A 370 -10.68 -19.60 29.03
C ARG A 370 -9.96 -20.49 27.98
N ALA A 371 -9.77 -20.00 26.76
CA ALA A 371 -9.20 -20.79 25.67
C ALA A 371 -7.69 -21.02 25.89
N ARG A 372 -7.28 -22.29 25.96
CA ARG A 372 -5.86 -22.68 26.00
C ARG A 372 -5.24 -22.61 24.60
N PRO A 373 -3.94 -22.30 24.48
CA PRO A 373 -3.26 -22.33 23.20
C PRO A 373 -3.19 -23.77 22.67
N GLY A 374 -3.82 -24.01 21.52
CA GLY A 374 -3.73 -25.30 20.82
C GLY A 374 -2.38 -25.50 20.11
N PRO A 375 -2.07 -26.72 19.63
CA PRO A 375 -0.76 -27.07 19.07
C PRO A 375 -0.34 -26.18 17.88
N ILE A 376 -1.28 -25.84 16.99
CA ILE A 376 -1.00 -24.93 15.85
C ILE A 376 -0.57 -23.54 16.34
N LEU A 377 -1.23 -23.00 17.38
CA LEU A 377 -0.85 -21.71 17.94
C LEU A 377 0.54 -21.78 18.60
N VAL A 378 0.82 -22.88 19.31
CA VAL A 378 2.13 -23.11 19.92
C VAL A 378 3.21 -23.17 18.84
N PHE A 379 3.00 -23.92 17.75
CA PHE A 379 3.92 -23.95 16.61
C PHE A 379 4.12 -22.56 15.99
N LEU A 380 3.04 -21.81 15.74
CA LEU A 380 3.14 -20.45 15.20
C LEU A 380 3.95 -19.53 16.11
N VAL A 381 3.79 -19.61 17.43
CA VAL A 381 4.52 -18.77 18.38
C VAL A 381 5.99 -19.19 18.52
N LEU A 382 6.28 -20.49 18.51
CA LEU A 382 7.63 -21.00 18.75
C LEU A 382 8.50 -21.00 17.49
N ALA A 383 7.91 -21.18 16.31
CA ALA A 383 8.64 -21.36 15.06
C ALA A 383 8.06 -20.56 13.90
N GLY A 384 6.75 -20.59 13.66
CA GLY A 384 6.14 -19.99 12.46
C GLY A 384 6.36 -18.49 12.33
N LEU A 385 5.97 -17.70 13.34
CA LEU A 385 6.13 -16.24 13.33
C LEU A 385 7.59 -15.78 13.44
N PRO A 386 8.46 -16.41 14.24
CA PRO A 386 9.90 -16.17 14.16
C PRO A 386 10.47 -16.44 12.76
N ALA A 387 10.11 -17.56 12.12
CA ALA A 387 10.54 -17.86 10.76
C ALA A 387 10.04 -16.82 9.75
N GLN A 388 8.79 -16.37 9.89
CA GLN A 388 8.22 -15.33 9.05
C GLN A 388 8.97 -13.99 9.15
N ALA A 389 9.41 -13.62 10.35
CA ALA A 389 10.22 -12.43 10.58
C ALA A 389 11.60 -12.57 9.92
N ILE A 390 12.24 -13.74 10.06
CA ILE A 390 13.55 -14.03 9.43
C ILE A 390 13.46 -13.97 7.89
N LEU A 391 12.35 -14.45 7.32
CA LEU A 391 12.09 -14.46 5.88
C LEU A 391 11.52 -13.14 5.35
N ALA A 392 11.27 -12.15 6.20
CA ALA A 392 10.73 -10.86 5.78
C ALA A 392 11.67 -10.18 4.78
N PRO A 393 11.14 -9.52 3.73
CA PRO A 393 11.98 -8.83 2.77
C PRO A 393 12.76 -7.71 3.45
N ARG A 394 14.00 -7.52 3.01
CA ARG A 394 14.87 -6.43 3.47
C ARG A 394 15.31 -5.57 2.29
N TRP A 395 15.52 -4.30 2.58
CA TRP A 395 15.90 -3.31 1.58
C TRP A 395 17.41 -3.24 1.32
N ASP A 396 18.24 -3.92 2.13
CA ASP A 396 19.70 -3.79 2.06
C ASP A 396 20.25 -4.03 0.65
N ALA A 397 19.80 -5.11 -0.02
CA ALA A 397 20.23 -5.43 -1.38
C ALA A 397 19.72 -4.42 -2.43
N ARG A 398 18.49 -3.92 -2.27
CA ARG A 398 17.90 -2.91 -3.18
C ARG A 398 18.63 -1.57 -3.05
N ILE A 399 18.96 -1.17 -1.82
CA ILE A 399 19.72 0.04 -1.53
C ILE A 399 21.13 -0.08 -2.12
N ALA A 400 21.82 -1.21 -1.89
CA ALA A 400 23.15 -1.43 -2.45
C ALA A 400 23.15 -1.38 -3.99
N ALA A 401 22.16 -2.02 -4.63
CA ALA A 401 22.00 -1.97 -6.08
C ALA A 401 21.75 -0.53 -6.58
N ALA A 402 20.87 0.22 -5.93
CA ALA A 402 20.60 1.61 -6.30
C ALA A 402 21.83 2.51 -6.10
N GLN A 403 22.59 2.30 -5.03
CA GLN A 403 23.83 3.03 -4.78
C GLN A 403 24.89 2.76 -5.84
N ALA A 404 25.05 1.51 -6.28
CA ALA A 404 25.96 1.13 -7.36
C ALA A 404 25.62 1.78 -8.71
N GLU A 405 24.35 2.13 -8.92
CA GLU A 405 23.85 2.78 -10.13
C GLU A 405 23.97 4.31 -10.11
N THR A 406 24.35 4.92 -8.98
CA THR A 406 24.31 6.39 -8.79
C THR A 406 25.13 7.13 -9.85
N ASP A 407 26.40 6.75 -10.05
CA ASP A 407 27.27 7.40 -11.02
C ASP A 407 26.74 7.28 -12.45
N ALA A 408 26.11 6.15 -12.78
CA ALA A 408 25.49 5.95 -14.09
C ALA A 408 24.27 6.87 -14.28
N LYS A 409 23.42 7.00 -13.25
CA LYS A 409 22.27 7.91 -13.25
C LYS A 409 22.69 9.39 -13.26
N ASP A 410 23.78 9.76 -12.59
CA ASP A 410 24.34 11.11 -12.63
C ASP A 410 24.85 11.47 -14.05
N ARG A 411 25.54 10.53 -14.71
CA ARG A 411 25.95 10.68 -16.12
C ARG A 411 24.74 10.82 -17.04
N LEU A 412 23.72 9.97 -16.88
CA LEU A 412 22.48 10.08 -17.67
C LEU A 412 21.76 11.39 -17.44
N THR A 413 21.65 11.84 -16.19
CA THR A 413 21.06 13.14 -15.84
C THR A 413 21.80 14.29 -16.53
N SER A 414 23.13 14.22 -16.58
CA SER A 414 23.96 15.21 -17.27
C SER A 414 23.75 15.18 -18.79
N LEU A 415 23.64 13.99 -19.39
CA LEU A 415 23.31 13.81 -20.81
C LEU A 415 21.91 14.36 -21.15
N ILE A 416 20.91 14.11 -20.30
CA ILE A 416 19.56 14.65 -20.47
C ILE A 416 19.58 16.18 -20.38
N ARG A 417 20.32 16.73 -19.41
CA ARG A 417 20.44 18.19 -19.24
C ARG A 417 21.03 18.85 -20.47
N ALA A 418 22.03 18.23 -21.09
CA ALA A 418 22.72 18.73 -22.28
C ALA A 418 21.98 18.48 -23.61
N ALA A 419 20.92 17.66 -23.65
CA ALA A 419 20.24 17.32 -24.90
C ALA A 419 19.44 18.49 -25.47
N ASP A 420 19.61 18.86 -26.74
CA ASP A 420 18.86 19.97 -27.34
C ASP A 420 17.38 19.64 -27.63
N ARG A 421 17.02 18.35 -27.53
CA ARG A 421 15.66 17.84 -27.79
C ARG A 421 15.09 17.14 -26.54
N PRO A 422 13.76 16.96 -26.47
CA PRO A 422 13.13 16.17 -25.41
C PRO A 422 13.73 14.78 -25.29
N VAL A 423 13.85 14.26 -24.06
CA VAL A 423 14.31 12.90 -23.77
C VAL A 423 13.19 12.14 -23.08
N ILE A 424 12.95 10.90 -23.53
CA ILE A 424 12.04 9.97 -22.86
C ILE A 424 12.86 9.03 -22.00
N SER A 425 12.46 8.85 -20.74
CA SER A 425 13.12 7.90 -19.85
C SER A 425 12.12 7.10 -19.04
N ASP A 426 12.40 5.81 -18.89
CA ASP A 426 11.68 4.94 -17.95
C ASP A 426 11.93 5.36 -16.50
N ASP A 427 13.15 5.79 -16.16
CA ASP A 427 13.44 6.41 -14.88
C ASP A 427 13.09 7.91 -14.97
N MET A 428 11.84 8.20 -14.60
CA MET A 428 11.27 9.54 -14.74
C MET A 428 11.83 10.53 -13.71
N THR A 429 12.67 10.08 -12.76
CA THR A 429 13.41 11.00 -11.89
C THR A 429 14.61 11.64 -12.58
N LEU A 430 15.20 10.98 -13.59
CA LEU A 430 16.33 11.51 -14.36
C LEU A 430 16.01 12.85 -15.06
N PRO A 431 14.93 12.99 -15.87
CA PRO A 431 14.59 14.28 -16.48
C PRO A 431 14.29 15.36 -15.43
N ILE A 432 13.64 15.02 -14.32
CA ILE A 432 13.36 15.98 -13.24
C ILE A 432 14.66 16.50 -12.61
N ARG A 433 15.60 15.60 -12.30
CA ARG A 433 16.94 15.96 -11.79
C ARG A 433 17.78 16.72 -12.82
N ALA A 434 17.52 16.52 -14.10
CA ALA A 434 18.13 17.29 -15.18
C ALA A 434 17.53 18.70 -15.33
N GLY A 435 16.48 19.05 -14.57
CA GLY A 435 15.79 20.33 -14.66
C GLY A 435 14.72 20.38 -15.76
N ARG A 436 14.21 19.21 -16.18
CA ARG A 436 13.22 19.06 -17.25
C ARG A 436 11.94 18.43 -16.73
N ASP A 437 10.84 18.64 -17.45
CA ASP A 437 9.58 17.96 -17.14
C ASP A 437 9.58 16.54 -17.72
N VAL A 438 8.88 15.63 -17.05
CA VAL A 438 8.48 14.35 -17.64
C VAL A 438 7.35 14.64 -18.63
N LEU A 439 7.57 14.31 -19.91
CA LEU A 439 6.64 14.66 -21.00
C LEU A 439 5.82 13.48 -21.50
N TRP A 440 6.22 12.25 -21.22
CA TRP A 440 5.53 11.04 -21.68
C TRP A 440 5.77 9.90 -20.70
N GLU A 441 4.71 9.21 -20.29
CA GLU A 441 4.78 8.03 -19.41
C GLU A 441 4.57 6.74 -20.25
N PRO A 442 5.63 5.94 -20.48
CA PRO A 442 5.58 4.79 -21.38
C PRO A 442 4.46 3.78 -21.09
N ALA A 443 4.37 3.31 -19.85
CA ALA A 443 3.44 2.23 -19.49
C ALA A 443 1.98 2.60 -19.75
N ILE A 444 1.56 3.81 -19.35
CA ILE A 444 0.16 4.22 -19.56
C ILE A 444 -0.13 4.58 -21.01
N ALA A 445 0.83 5.20 -21.72
CA ALA A 445 0.66 5.50 -23.13
C ALA A 445 0.45 4.22 -23.95
N ALA A 446 1.19 3.16 -23.63
CA ALA A 446 1.01 1.85 -24.26
C ALA A 446 -0.39 1.25 -24.02
N GLU A 447 -0.92 1.35 -22.78
CA GLU A 447 -2.27 0.88 -22.45
C GLU A 447 -3.37 1.72 -23.12
N LEU A 448 -3.21 3.04 -23.18
CA LEU A 448 -4.18 3.93 -23.82
C LEU A 448 -4.18 3.82 -25.34
N ALA A 449 -3.03 3.56 -25.94
CA ALA A 449 -2.94 3.24 -27.36
C ALA A 449 -3.74 1.96 -27.69
N HIS A 450 -3.63 0.93 -26.85
CA HIS A 450 -4.37 -0.32 -27.05
C HIS A 450 -5.89 -0.15 -26.95
N THR A 451 -6.35 0.83 -26.18
CA THR A 451 -7.78 1.16 -26.03
C THR A 451 -8.27 2.22 -27.03
N GLY A 452 -7.40 2.74 -27.89
CA GLY A 452 -7.72 3.80 -28.86
C GLY A 452 -7.96 5.18 -28.22
N LEU A 453 -7.54 5.37 -26.96
CA LEU A 453 -7.69 6.62 -26.22
C LEU A 453 -6.48 7.57 -26.34
N TYR A 454 -5.41 7.12 -26.98
CA TYR A 454 -4.19 7.89 -27.22
C TYR A 454 -3.74 7.75 -28.68
N ASP A 455 -3.35 8.87 -29.30
CA ASP A 455 -2.86 8.92 -30.68
C ASP A 455 -1.40 8.46 -30.76
N GLU A 456 -1.22 7.14 -30.70
CA GLU A 456 0.08 6.51 -30.84
C GLU A 456 0.70 6.75 -32.22
N ALA A 457 -0.12 6.86 -33.27
CA ALA A 457 0.37 7.07 -34.64
C ALA A 457 1.08 8.42 -34.77
N ALA A 458 0.53 9.49 -34.20
CA ALA A 458 1.18 10.79 -34.14
C ALA A 458 2.50 10.73 -33.36
N PHE A 459 2.53 10.03 -32.22
CA PHE A 459 3.77 9.84 -31.46
C PHE A 459 4.82 9.07 -32.26
N VAL A 460 4.45 7.97 -32.91
CA VAL A 460 5.32 7.19 -33.82
C VAL A 460 5.89 8.07 -34.94
N ALA A 461 5.07 8.95 -35.53
CA ALA A 461 5.54 9.89 -36.54
C ALA A 461 6.60 10.86 -35.99
N MET A 462 6.43 11.35 -34.76
CA MET A 462 7.44 12.18 -34.08
C MET A 462 8.74 11.41 -33.85
N VAL A 463 8.67 10.14 -33.42
CA VAL A 463 9.86 9.29 -33.23
C VAL A 463 10.61 9.12 -34.55
N ARG A 464 9.90 8.77 -35.64
CA ARG A 464 10.50 8.60 -36.98
C ARG A 464 11.11 9.89 -37.52
N ALA A 465 10.53 11.04 -37.17
CA ALA A 465 11.06 12.36 -37.55
C ALA A 465 12.28 12.79 -36.70
N GLY A 466 12.75 11.96 -35.75
CA GLY A 466 13.88 12.29 -34.90
C GLY A 466 13.59 13.39 -33.88
N ALA A 467 12.33 13.58 -33.48
CA ALA A 467 11.92 14.70 -32.61
C ALA A 467 12.54 14.68 -31.20
N PHE A 468 13.10 13.55 -30.77
CA PHE A 468 13.69 13.34 -29.45
C PHE A 468 15.23 13.31 -29.51
N GLY A 469 15.87 13.65 -28.39
CA GLY A 469 17.33 13.55 -28.27
C GLY A 469 17.77 12.09 -28.18
N PHE A 470 17.12 11.32 -27.31
CA PHE A 470 17.32 9.89 -27.13
C PHE A 470 16.21 9.30 -26.25
N PHE A 471 16.23 7.97 -26.10
CA PHE A 471 15.38 7.22 -25.18
C PHE A 471 16.26 6.49 -24.17
N ALA A 472 15.88 6.48 -22.88
CA ALA A 472 16.55 5.71 -21.85
C ALA A 472 15.56 4.70 -21.23
N THR A 473 15.65 3.44 -21.62
CA THR A 473 14.64 2.40 -21.32
C THR A 473 15.16 1.32 -20.39
N THR A 474 14.25 0.66 -19.66
CA THR A 474 14.55 -0.57 -18.93
C THR A 474 14.50 -1.74 -19.91
N GLY A 475 15.67 -2.29 -20.26
CA GLY A 475 15.77 -3.33 -21.30
C GLY A 475 15.58 -2.77 -22.71
N GLN A 476 15.35 -3.65 -23.65
CA GLN A 476 15.16 -3.39 -25.08
C GLN A 476 14.10 -4.33 -25.68
N ARG A 477 13.75 -4.14 -26.96
CA ARG A 477 12.78 -4.97 -27.67
C ARG A 477 13.04 -6.47 -27.47
N GLY A 478 12.01 -7.20 -27.07
CA GLY A 478 12.08 -8.62 -26.69
C GLY A 478 12.23 -8.85 -25.18
N ASP A 479 12.60 -7.83 -24.41
CA ASP A 479 12.56 -7.89 -22.95
C ASP A 479 11.12 -7.66 -22.45
N PRO A 480 10.58 -8.51 -21.55
CA PRO A 480 9.18 -8.42 -21.13
C PRO A 480 8.74 -7.06 -20.57
N LEU A 481 9.65 -6.33 -19.90
CA LEU A 481 9.34 -5.01 -19.33
C LEU A 481 9.33 -3.92 -20.40
N PHE A 482 10.22 -4.00 -21.39
CA PHE A 482 10.24 -3.05 -22.50
C PHE A 482 8.98 -3.21 -23.35
N ASP A 483 8.64 -4.45 -23.72
CA ASP A 483 7.49 -4.74 -24.59
C ASP A 483 6.15 -4.42 -23.91
N GLN A 484 6.10 -4.31 -22.58
CA GLN A 484 4.94 -3.81 -21.82
C GLN A 484 4.80 -2.28 -21.86
N ARG A 485 5.91 -1.56 -22.07
CA ARG A 485 5.98 -0.09 -22.00
C ARG A 485 6.04 0.59 -23.37
N TYR A 486 6.53 -0.13 -24.38
CA TYR A 486 6.70 0.37 -25.73
C TYR A 486 6.01 -0.60 -26.67
N ASN A 487 4.83 -0.22 -27.17
CA ASN A 487 4.11 -1.03 -28.14
C ASN A 487 4.95 -1.25 -29.41
N PRO A 488 4.69 -2.34 -30.17
CA PRO A 488 5.51 -2.69 -31.34
C PRO A 488 5.74 -1.55 -32.35
N PRO A 489 4.74 -0.71 -32.71
CA PRO A 489 4.97 0.40 -33.63
C PRO A 489 5.93 1.46 -33.11
N VAL A 490 5.90 1.73 -31.79
CA VAL A 490 6.82 2.67 -31.12
C VAL A 490 8.23 2.08 -31.07
N ALA A 491 8.35 0.81 -30.69
CA ALA A 491 9.63 0.10 -30.66
C ALA A 491 10.29 0.05 -32.05
N GLU A 492 9.54 -0.22 -33.10
CA GLU A 492 10.01 -0.21 -34.49
C GLU A 492 10.48 1.17 -34.94
N ALA A 493 9.75 2.22 -34.57
CA ALA A 493 10.17 3.59 -34.85
C ALA A 493 11.46 3.97 -34.10
N MET A 494 11.60 3.52 -32.86
CA MET A 494 12.83 3.70 -32.08
C MET A 494 14.01 2.97 -32.72
N ASP A 495 13.85 1.69 -33.09
CA ASP A 495 14.90 0.89 -33.73
C ASP A 495 15.38 1.54 -35.05
N ALA A 496 14.46 2.16 -35.79
CA ALA A 496 14.77 2.83 -37.06
C ALA A 496 15.44 4.21 -36.89
N ALA A 497 14.91 5.06 -36.01
CA ALA A 497 15.36 6.45 -35.85
C ALA A 497 16.49 6.61 -34.81
N TYR A 498 16.60 5.68 -33.86
CA TYR A 498 17.56 5.67 -32.75
C TYR A 498 18.32 4.34 -32.67
N PRO A 499 19.04 3.93 -33.74
CA PRO A 499 19.59 2.58 -33.87
C PRO A 499 20.79 2.31 -32.93
N VAL A 500 21.45 3.35 -32.41
CA VAL A 500 22.66 3.19 -31.60
C VAL A 500 22.27 2.94 -30.14
N LYS A 501 22.47 1.70 -29.67
CA LYS A 501 22.15 1.29 -28.30
C LYS A 501 23.41 1.29 -27.43
N ARG A 502 23.36 1.93 -26.26
CA ARG A 502 24.43 1.91 -25.26
C ARG A 502 23.87 1.57 -23.89
N GLN A 503 24.50 0.61 -23.22
CA GLN A 503 24.17 0.30 -21.83
C GLN A 503 24.82 1.34 -20.90
N VAL A 504 24.01 2.02 -20.08
CA VAL A 504 24.51 2.94 -19.05
C VAL A 504 23.86 2.57 -17.73
N GLY A 505 24.62 1.87 -16.90
CA GLY A 505 24.06 1.27 -15.68
C GLY A 505 23.00 0.23 -16.02
N SER A 506 21.84 0.30 -15.38
CA SER A 506 20.70 -0.58 -15.64
C SER A 506 19.83 -0.18 -16.85
N LEU A 507 20.09 0.97 -17.49
CA LEU A 507 19.27 1.50 -18.59
C LEU A 507 19.95 1.33 -19.95
N THR A 508 19.14 1.05 -20.95
CA THR A 508 19.53 1.06 -22.37
C THR A 508 19.26 2.44 -22.95
N VAL A 509 20.28 3.12 -23.45
CA VAL A 509 20.18 4.41 -24.12
C VAL A 509 20.13 4.21 -25.63
N HIS A 510 19.04 4.62 -26.27
CA HIS A 510 18.83 4.55 -27.73
C HIS A 510 19.08 5.93 -28.33
N LEU A 511 20.14 6.06 -29.12
CA LEU A 511 20.68 7.30 -29.69
C LEU A 511 20.46 7.33 -31.20
N PRO A 512 20.29 8.53 -31.80
CA PRO A 512 20.27 8.67 -33.25
C PRO A 512 21.61 8.22 -33.86
N ALA A 513 21.59 7.89 -35.15
CA ALA A 513 22.84 7.71 -35.91
C ALA A 513 23.65 9.03 -35.90
N PRO A 514 25.00 8.95 -35.82
CA PRO A 514 25.88 10.13 -35.76
C PRO A 514 25.81 11.02 -37.00
#